data_AF-A0A356S8C2-F1
#
_entry.id   AF-A0A356S8C2-F1
#
_cell.length_a   1.000
_cell.length_b   1.000
_cell.length_c   1.000
_cell.angle_alpha   90.00
_cell.angle_beta   90.00
_cell.angle_gamma   90.00
#
_symmetry.space_group_name_H-M   'P 1'
#
loop_
_entity.id
_entity.type
_entity.pdbx_description
1 polymer ?
#
loop_
_entity_poly.entity_id
_entity_poly.type
_entity_poly.pdbx_seq_one_letter_code
_entity_poly.pdbx_strand_id
1 'polypeptide(L)'
;MPNQIISSRAAMTMGGTGVNDAMWVVQRSWRDYVEQMNTAGLLALSSSRASDQAQLARAGDALIATCEGCHQQFKPSIPTEGYRKRH
;
A
#
# COMPACT_ATOMS: atom_id res chain seq x y z
N MET A 1 -10.22 12.77 5.94
CA MET A 1 -9.08 12.10 5.29
C MET A 1 -8.49 10.93 6.09
N PRO A 2 -8.32 10.98 7.44
CA PRO A 2 -7.75 9.83 8.20
C PRO A 2 -8.56 8.53 8.07
N ASN A 3 -9.90 8.62 8.09
CA ASN A 3 -10.76 7.45 7.95
C ASN A 3 -10.55 6.68 6.63
N GLN A 4 -10.25 7.36 5.53
CA GLN A 4 -10.03 6.70 4.24
C GLN A 4 -8.73 5.87 4.27
N ILE A 5 -7.67 6.39 4.87
CA ILE A 5 -6.38 5.69 5.03
C ILE A 5 -6.57 4.42 5.89
N ILE A 6 -7.30 4.54 7.00
CA ILE A 6 -7.60 3.40 7.88
C ILE A 6 -8.46 2.35 7.17
N SER A 7 -9.50 2.78 6.44
CA SER A 7 -10.35 1.88 5.66
C SER A 7 -9.56 1.14 4.58
N SER A 8 -8.63 1.81 3.89
CA SER A 8 -7.75 1.18 2.91
C SER A 8 -6.86 0.11 3.55
N ARG A 9 -6.27 0.37 4.72
CA ARG A 9 -5.52 -0.65 5.48
C ARG A 9 -6.37 -1.87 5.80
N ALA A 10 -7.59 -1.66 6.30
CA ALA A 10 -8.51 -2.75 6.61
C ALA A 10 -8.84 -3.58 5.37
N ALA A 11 -9.16 -2.94 4.25
CA ALA A 11 -9.43 -3.60 2.98
C ALA A 11 -8.26 -4.48 2.51
N MET A 12 -7.03 -3.95 2.52
CA MET A 12 -5.86 -4.73 2.10
C MET A 12 -5.51 -5.88 3.04
N THR A 13 -5.95 -5.82 4.31
CA THR A 13 -5.75 -6.90 5.29
C THR A 13 -6.80 -8.02 5.13
N MET A 14 -7.93 -7.75 4.48
CA MET A 14 -8.93 -8.79 4.16
C MET A 14 -8.57 -9.56 2.89
N GLY A 15 -7.81 -8.96 1.98
CA GLY A 15 -7.53 -9.51 0.66
C GLY A 15 -8.69 -9.25 -0.31
N GLY A 16 -8.44 -9.47 -1.61
CA GLY A 16 -9.44 -9.37 -2.66
C GLY A 16 -9.99 -10.74 -3.09
N THR A 17 -10.47 -10.81 -4.33
CA THR A 17 -11.07 -12.03 -4.94
C THR A 17 -10.19 -12.66 -6.01
N GLY A 18 -8.93 -12.24 -6.14
CA GLY A 18 -7.94 -12.85 -7.01
C GLY A 18 -7.59 -14.27 -6.58
N VAL A 19 -7.12 -15.08 -7.52
CA VAL A 19 -6.77 -16.50 -7.32
C VAL A 19 -5.73 -16.66 -6.20
N ASN A 20 -4.82 -15.70 -6.07
CA ASN A 20 -3.72 -15.70 -5.11
C ASN A 20 -3.97 -14.78 -3.90
N ASP A 21 -5.01 -13.95 -3.89
CA ASP A 21 -5.23 -12.95 -2.85
C ASP A 21 -5.30 -13.57 -1.44
N ALA A 22 -6.00 -14.70 -1.31
CA ALA A 22 -6.09 -15.45 -0.06
C ALA A 22 -4.72 -15.97 0.42
N MET A 23 -3.82 -16.30 -0.52
CA MET A 23 -2.47 -16.76 -0.22
C MET A 23 -1.49 -15.62 0.06
N TRP A 24 -1.70 -14.44 -0.51
CA TRP A 24 -0.85 -13.28 -0.25
C TRP A 24 -1.16 -12.64 1.11
N VAL A 25 -2.44 -12.45 1.44
CA VAL A 25 -2.85 -11.71 2.65
C VAL A 25 -2.46 -12.39 3.97
N VAL A 26 -2.23 -13.71 3.93
CA VAL A 26 -1.74 -14.48 5.07
C VAL A 26 -0.22 -14.38 5.26
N GLN A 27 0.51 -13.89 4.26
CA GLN A 27 1.96 -13.73 4.36
C GLN A 27 2.31 -12.55 5.26
N ARG A 28 3.33 -12.75 6.10
CA ARG A 28 3.82 -11.69 6.99
C ARG A 28 4.29 -10.47 6.21
N SER A 29 5.05 -10.68 5.13
CA SER A 29 5.55 -9.59 4.28
C SER A 29 4.44 -8.74 3.67
N TRP A 30 3.29 -9.33 3.32
CA TRP A 30 2.12 -8.57 2.86
C TRP A 30 1.63 -7.60 3.93
N ARG A 31 1.43 -8.11 5.15
CA ARG A 31 0.97 -7.29 6.30
C ARG A 31 1.99 -6.21 6.66
N ASP A 32 3.28 -6.52 6.56
CA ASP A 32 4.35 -5.57 6.81
C ASP A 32 4.32 -4.42 5.78
N TYR A 33 4.10 -4.69 4.48
CA TYR A 33 3.95 -3.62 3.48
C TYR A 33 2.67 -2.81 3.70
N VAL A 34 1.55 -3.45 4.04
CA VAL A 34 0.29 -2.76 4.35
C VAL A 34 0.47 -1.79 5.53
N GLU A 35 1.20 -2.22 6.58
CA GLU A 35 1.49 -1.38 7.74
C GLU A 35 2.44 -0.22 7.39
N GLN A 36 3.50 -0.49 6.63
CA GLN A 36 4.44 0.53 6.16
C GLN A 36 3.72 1.59 5.32
N MET A 37 2.85 1.18 4.40
CA MET A 37 2.11 2.10 3.55
C MET A 37 1.13 2.95 4.35
N ASN A 38 0.44 2.35 5.33
CA ASN A 38 -0.48 3.08 6.20
C ASN A 38 0.26 4.11 7.07
N THR A 39 1.39 3.71 7.65
CA THR A 39 2.25 4.61 8.43
C THR A 39 2.76 5.78 7.60
N ALA A 40 3.29 5.50 6.39
CA ALA A 40 3.77 6.53 5.49
C ALA A 40 2.64 7.46 5.00
N GLY A 41 1.45 6.92 4.74
CA GLY A 41 0.27 7.70 4.37
C GLY A 41 -0.22 8.64 5.50
N LEU A 42 -0.21 8.15 6.74
CA LEU A 42 -0.52 8.98 7.91
C LEU A 42 0.52 10.09 8.12
N LEU A 43 1.81 9.78 7.91
CA LEU A 43 2.89 10.75 7.98
C LEU A 43 2.77 11.81 6.87
N ALA A 44 2.43 11.42 5.64
CA ALA A 44 2.20 12.36 4.55
C ALA A 44 1.02 13.29 4.87
N LEU A 45 -0.07 12.75 5.43
CA LEU A 45 -1.23 13.55 5.83
C LEU A 45 -0.88 14.55 6.94
N SER A 46 -0.16 14.13 7.98
CA SER A 46 0.24 15.03 9.07
C SER A 46 1.24 16.09 8.60
N SER A 47 2.22 15.72 7.77
CA SER A 47 3.22 16.64 7.22
C SER A 47 2.59 17.68 6.30
N SER A 48 1.63 17.26 5.46
CA SER A 48 0.86 18.18 4.62
C SER A 48 0.07 19.20 5.45
N ARG A 49 -0.56 18.77 6.56
CA ARG A 49 -1.28 19.67 7.47
C ARG A 49 -0.36 20.67 8.18
N ALA A 50 0.85 20.23 8.52
CA ALA A 50 1.87 21.06 9.16
C ALA A 50 2.62 21.96 8.16
N SER A 51 2.38 21.83 6.86
CA SER A 51 3.19 22.46 5.79
C SER A 51 4.69 22.12 5.88
N ASP A 52 5.03 20.96 6.44
CA ASP A 52 6.42 20.49 6.54
C ASP A 52 6.82 19.77 5.25
N GLN A 53 7.45 20.51 4.34
CA GLN A 53 7.85 20.01 3.02
C GLN A 53 8.91 18.90 3.12
N ALA A 54 9.84 19.00 4.08
CA ALA A 54 10.91 18.02 4.22
C ALA A 54 10.37 16.69 4.74
N GLN A 55 9.45 16.73 5.70
CA GLN A 55 8.81 15.52 6.21
C GLN A 55 7.83 14.92 5.19
N LEU A 56 7.14 15.77 4.41
CA LEU A 56 6.28 15.33 3.32
C LEU A 56 7.08 14.60 2.23
N ALA A 57 8.25 15.11 1.84
CA ALA A 57 9.15 14.45 0.90
C ALA A 57 9.58 13.07 1.40
N ARG A 58 10.03 12.96 2.65
CA ARG A 58 10.38 11.68 3.28
C ARG A 58 9.22 10.69 3.33
N ALA A 59 8.01 11.17 3.58
CA ALA A 59 6.81 10.34 3.56
C ALA A 59 6.50 9.83 2.13
N GLY A 60 6.73 10.67 1.11
CA GLY A 60 6.63 10.31 -0.30
C GLY A 60 7.62 9.20 -0.68
N ASP A 61 8.88 9.33 -0.29
CA ASP A 61 9.91 8.30 -0.54
C ASP A 61 9.52 6.95 0.09
N ALA A 62 9.05 6.97 1.34
CA ALA A 62 8.58 5.78 2.04
C ALA A 62 7.35 5.14 1.35
N LEU A 63 6.43 5.95 0.83
CA LEU A 63 5.29 5.47 0.05
C LEU A 63 5.76 4.79 -1.23
N ILE A 64 6.64 5.42 -2.02
CA ILE A 64 7.15 4.85 -3.28
C ILE A 64 7.83 3.51 -3.03
N ALA A 65 8.76 3.45 -2.06
CA ALA A 65 9.47 2.22 -1.71
C ALA A 65 8.50 1.10 -1.31
N THR A 66 7.45 1.41 -0.55
CA THR A 66 6.43 0.43 -0.15
C THR A 66 5.57 -0.02 -1.32
N CYS A 67 5.12 0.91 -2.17
CA CYS A 67 4.34 0.63 -3.37
C CYS A 67 5.09 -0.32 -4.32
N GLU A 68 6.34 0.00 -4.62
CA GLU A 68 7.19 -0.77 -5.53
C GLU A 68 7.55 -2.14 -4.95
N GLY A 69 7.98 -2.19 -3.68
CA GLY A 69 8.35 -3.45 -3.03
C GLY A 69 7.20 -4.45 -2.93
N CYS A 70 6.01 -3.97 -2.53
CA CYS A 70 4.82 -4.82 -2.48
C CYS A 70 4.45 -5.36 -3.86
N HIS A 71 4.44 -4.50 -4.89
CA HIS A 71 4.13 -4.94 -6.25
C HIS A 71 5.20 -5.85 -6.85
N GLN A 72 6.48 -5.63 -6.57
CA GLN A 72 7.54 -6.51 -7.05
C GLN A 72 7.40 -7.93 -6.45
N GLN A 73 7.00 -8.03 -5.18
CA GLN A 73 6.85 -9.31 -4.52
C GLN A 73 5.54 -10.04 -4.89
N PHE A 74 4.42 -9.31 -4.94
CA PHE A 74 3.09 -9.91 -5.08
C PHE A 74 2.45 -9.72 -6.45
N LYS A 75 2.98 -8.82 -7.29
CA LYS A 75 2.51 -8.56 -8.67
C LYS A 75 3.69 -8.46 -9.65
N PRO A 76 4.55 -9.51 -9.77
CA PRO A 76 5.82 -9.45 -10.51
C PRO A 76 5.68 -9.33 -12.04
N SER A 77 4.49 -9.54 -12.58
CA SER A 77 4.21 -9.44 -14.01
C SER A 77 2.87 -8.76 -14.25
N ILE A 78 2.72 -8.12 -15.42
CA ILE A 78 1.47 -7.47 -15.83
C ILE A 78 0.96 -8.16 -17.11
N PRO A 79 -0.24 -8.77 -17.10
CA PRO A 79 -1.16 -8.88 -15.97
C PRO A 79 -0.72 -9.95 -14.96
N THR A 80 -0.88 -9.66 -13.67
CA THR A 80 -0.83 -10.70 -12.63
C THR A 80 -2.18 -11.40 -12.57
N GLU A 81 -2.19 -12.72 -12.36
CA GLU A 81 -3.42 -13.53 -12.25
C GLU A 81 -4.34 -13.44 -13.49
N GLY A 82 -3.82 -13.04 -14.65
CA GLY A 82 -4.62 -12.89 -15.87
C GLY A 82 -5.57 -11.69 -15.89
N TYR A 83 -5.62 -10.87 -14.82
CA TYR A 83 -6.42 -9.64 -14.80
C TYR A 83 -5.63 -8.47 -15.38
N ARG A 84 -5.99 -8.06 -16.59
CA ARG A 84 -5.64 -6.72 -17.12
C ARG A 84 -6.82 -5.81 -16.81
N LYS A 85 -6.61 -4.66 -16.14
CA LYS A 85 -7.67 -3.64 -16.07
C LYS A 85 -8.09 -3.34 -17.51
N ARG A 86 -9.35 -3.62 -17.86
CA ARG A 86 -9.96 -3.09 -19.08
C ARG A 86 -10.10 -1.59 -18.83
N HIS A 87 -9.39 -0.80 -19.63
CA HIS A 87 -9.57 0.64 -19.76
C HIS A 87 -11.05 1.03 -19.78
#